data_AF-A0A822CGM4-F1
#
_entry.id   AF-A0A822CGM4-F1
#
_cell.length_a   1.000
_cell.length_b   1.000
_cell.length_c   1.000
_cell.angle_alpha   90.00
_cell.angle_beta   90.00
_cell.angle_gamma   90.00
#
_symmetry.space_group_name_H-M   'P 1'
#
loop_
_entity.id
_entity.type
_entity.pdbx_description
1 polymer ?
#
loop_
_entity_poly.entity_id
_entity_poly.type
_entity_poly.pdbx_seq_one_letter_code
_entity_poly.pdbx_strand_id
1 'polypeptide(L)' 'MAAYGNGVWTVGDNPTWADLVVYDTIENLLKMDGELLDKHSILKTNREAVAKLPKLAEYLANRKQTSF' A
#
# COMPACT_ATOMS: atom_id res chain seq x y z
N MET A 1 -12.49 0.16 17.99
CA MET A 1 -11.96 1.28 17.19
C MET A 1 -11.09 0.69 16.10
N ALA A 2 -11.41 0.88 14.83
CA ALA A 2 -10.46 0.52 13.77
C ALA A 2 -9.27 1.49 13.89
N ALA A 3 -8.07 0.98 14.17
CA ALA A 3 -6.87 1.82 14.32
C ALA A 3 -6.40 2.44 12.99
N TYR A 4 -7.06 2.10 11.88
CA TYR A 4 -6.67 2.47 10.52
C TYR A 4 -7.91 2.82 9.70
N GLY A 5 -8.19 4.13 9.58
CA GLY A 5 -9.25 4.71 8.74
C GLY A 5 -10.56 3.91 8.72
N ASN A 6 -10.98 3.51 7.52
CA ASN A 6 -12.21 2.73 7.29
C ASN A 6 -11.96 1.22 7.06
N GLY A 7 -10.75 0.73 7.34
CA GLY A 7 -10.36 -0.67 7.09
C GLY A 7 -9.84 -0.95 5.67
N VAL A 8 -9.96 0.00 4.74
CA VAL A 8 -9.29 -0.06 3.42
C VAL A 8 -8.45 1.18 3.21
N TRP A 9 -9.04 2.37 3.32
CA TRP A 9 -8.36 3.65 3.13
C TRP A 9 -7.95 4.25 4.47
N THR A 10 -6.81 4.93 4.46
CA THR A 10 -6.24 5.63 5.63
C THR A 10 -7.17 6.70 6.19
N VAL A 11 -7.86 7.45 5.31
CA VAL A 11 -8.76 8.55 5.70
C VAL A 11 -10.00 8.57 4.83
N GLY A 12 -11.18 8.59 5.46
CA GLY A 12 -12.46 8.66 4.77
C GLY A 12 -12.74 7.41 3.93
N ASP A 13 -13.55 7.59 2.89
CA ASP A 13 -14.08 6.47 2.07
C ASP A 13 -13.45 6.36 0.68
N ASN A 14 -12.47 7.21 0.36
CA ASN A 14 -11.81 7.25 -0.93
C ASN A 14 -10.28 7.24 -0.75
N PRO A 15 -9.52 6.71 -1.73
CA PRO A 15 -8.07 6.75 -1.68
C PRO A 15 -7.58 8.21 -1.69
N THR A 16 -6.60 8.48 -0.85
CA THR A 16 -5.89 9.76 -0.82
C THR A 16 -4.39 9.54 -1.05
N TRP A 17 -3.62 10.62 -1.13
CA TRP A 17 -2.17 10.52 -1.23
C TRP A 17 -1.54 9.80 -0.02
N ALA A 18 -2.21 9.77 1.13
CA ALA A 18 -1.74 9.02 2.30
C ALA A 18 -1.66 7.51 2.03
N ASP A 19 -2.61 6.94 1.28
CA ASP A 19 -2.59 5.54 0.88
C ASP A 19 -1.44 5.24 -0.08
N LEU A 20 -1.09 6.20 -0.96
CA LEU A 20 0.08 6.09 -1.83
C LEU A 20 1.39 6.09 -1.02
N VAL A 21 1.50 6.92 0.01
CA VAL A 21 2.68 6.95 0.89
C VAL A 21 2.81 5.66 1.69
N VAL A 22 1.69 5.11 2.20
CA VAL A 22 1.69 3.80 2.86
C VAL A 22 2.16 2.72 1.90
N TYR A 23 1.65 2.70 0.67
CA TYR A 23 2.08 1.76 -0.36
C TYR A 23 3.59 1.86 -0.64
N ASP A 24 4.10 3.07 -0.88
CA ASP A 24 5.51 3.30 -1.21
C ASP A 24 6.44 2.93 -0.04
N THR A 25 6.09 3.34 1.18
CA THR A 25 6.87 3.04 2.39
C THR A 25 6.96 1.52 2.63
N ILE A 26 5.85 0.81 2.53
CA ILE A 26 5.80 -0.64 2.75
C ILE A 26 6.59 -1.40 1.68
N GLU A 27 6.72 -0.87 0.46
CA GLU A 27 7.46 -1.55 -0.60
C GLU A 27 8.92 -1.80 -0.21
N ASN A 28 9.61 -0.79 0.30
CA ASN A 28 10.99 -0.94 0.72
C ASN A 28 11.13 -1.76 2.00
N LEU A 29 10.17 -1.67 2.93
CA LEU A 29 10.17 -2.51 4.12
C LEU A 29 9.97 -3.99 3.79
N LEU A 30 9.14 -4.33 2.80
CA LEU A 30 8.95 -5.71 2.34
C LEU A 30 10.19 -6.31 1.66
N LYS A 31 11.06 -5.48 1.08
CA LYS A 31 12.37 -5.93 0.57
C LYS A 31 13.32 -6.32 1.71
N MET A 32 13.15 -5.72 2.90
CA MET A 32 13.95 -6.01 4.09
C MET A 32 13.41 -7.20 4.88
N ASP A 33 12.09 -7.32 4.96
CA ASP A 33 11.38 -8.39 5.66
C ASP A 33 10.10 -8.77 4.88
N GLY A 34 10.13 -9.94 4.25
CA GLY A 34 9.01 -10.44 3.44
C GLY A 34 7.76 -10.79 4.25
N GLU A 35 7.89 -11.02 5.56
CA GLU A 35 6.81 -11.40 6.48
C GLU A 35 6.27 -10.21 7.27
N LEU A 36 6.78 -9.00 7.00
CA LEU A 36 6.45 -7.76 7.70
C LEU A 36 4.95 -7.56 7.91
N LEU A 37 4.11 -7.95 6.94
CA LEU A 37 2.67 -7.71 6.96
C LEU A 37 1.84 -8.85 7.54
N ASP A 38 2.44 -9.97 7.96
CA ASP A 38 1.70 -11.17 8.39
C ASP A 38 0.78 -10.91 9.59
N LYS A 39 1.20 -9.99 10.47
CA LYS A 39 0.41 -9.55 11.64
C LYS A 39 -0.38 -8.26 11.40
N HIS A 40 -0.32 -7.70 10.20
CA HIS A 40 -0.90 -6.39 9.86
C HIS A 40 -1.83 -6.48 8.64
N SER A 41 -2.85 -7.32 8.74
CA SER A 41 -3.81 -7.60 7.66
C SER A 41 -4.45 -6.35 7.04
N ILE A 42 -4.75 -5.32 7.84
CA ILE A 42 -5.33 -4.08 7.33
C ILE A 42 -4.36 -3.33 6.39
N LEU A 43 -3.06 -3.33 6.69
CA LEU A 43 -2.05 -2.72 5.81
C LEU A 43 -1.90 -3.51 4.51
N LYS A 44 -2.01 -4.84 4.58
CA LYS A 44 -2.06 -5.70 3.40
C LYS A 44 -3.27 -5.37 2.52
N THR A 45 -4.45 -5.23 3.12
CA THR A 45 -5.68 -4.82 2.42
C THR A 45 -5.53 -3.45 1.75
N ASN A 46 -5.03 -2.44 2.46
CA ASN A 46 -4.76 -1.12 1.89
C ASN A 46 -3.80 -1.21 0.70
N ARG A 47 -2.65 -1.87 0.88
CA ARG A 47 -1.63 -2.04 -0.16
C ARG A 47 -2.18 -2.70 -1.41
N GLU A 48 -2.95 -3.78 -1.26
CA GLU A 48 -3.59 -4.48 -2.38
C GLU A 48 -4.64 -3.62 -3.09
N ALA A 49 -5.40 -2.82 -2.35
CA ALA A 49 -6.39 -1.89 -2.92
C ALA A 49 -5.71 -0.76 -3.70
N VAL A 50 -4.64 -0.17 -3.15
CA VAL A 50 -3.83 0.86 -3.81
C VAL A 50 -3.20 0.33 -5.10
N ALA A 51 -2.60 -0.87 -5.08
CA ALA A 51 -1.97 -1.48 -6.26
C ALA A 51 -2.92 -1.64 -7.46
N LYS A 52 -4.23 -1.75 -7.20
CA LYS A 52 -5.28 -1.96 -8.21
C LYS A 52 -5.85 -0.66 -8.78
N LEU A 53 -5.43 0.51 -8.29
CA LEU A 53 -5.86 1.79 -8.86
C LEU A 53 -5.38 1.88 -10.32
N PRO A 54 -6.27 2.13 -11.32
CA PRO A 54 -5.94 1.91 -12.73
C PRO A 54 -4.65 2.59 -13.21
N LYS A 55 -4.50 3.88 -12.91
CA LYS A 55 -3.30 4.66 -13.29
C LYS A 55 -2.04 4.24 -12.53
N LEU A 56 -2.20 3.77 -11.28
CA LEU A 56 -1.06 3.29 -10.51
C LEU A 56 -0.62 1.90 -11.00
N ALA A 57 -1.56 1.00 -11.26
CA ALA A 57 -1.29 -0.32 -11.83
C ALA A 57 -0.53 -0.21 -13.16
N GLU A 58 -0.97 0.70 -14.03
CA GLU A 58 -0.28 1.02 -15.28
C GLU A 58 1.15 1.54 -15.03
N TYR A 59 1.33 2.48 -14.10
CA TYR A 59 2.65 2.98 -13.73
C TYR A 59 3.55 1.87 -13.18
N LEU A 60 3.06 1.05 -12.24
CA LEU A 60 3.81 -0.02 -11.60
C LEU A 60 4.27 -1.09 -12.59
N ALA A 61 3.48 -1.38 -13.62
CA ALA A 61 3.84 -2.32 -14.68
C ALA A 61 5.01 -1.82 -15.55
N ASN A 62 5.18 -0.50 -15.66
CA ASN A 62 6.16 0.12 -16.55
C ASN A 62 7.36 0.75 -15.82
N ARG A 63 7.27 0.99 -14.51
CA ARG A 63 8.35 1.66 -13.76
C ARG A 63 9.60 0.79 -13.71
N LYS A 64 10.76 1.45 -13.77
CA LYS A 64 12.06 0.80 -13.59
C LYS A 64 12.13 0.20 -12.19
N GLN A 65 12.56 -1.06 -12.11
CA GLN A 65 12.85 -1.70 -10.82
C GLN A 65 14.17 -1.15 -10.26
N THR A 66 14.12 -0.68 -9.02
CA THR A 66 15.27 -0.15 -8.27
C THR A 66 15.43 -0.91 -6.97
N SER A 67 16.65 -0.91 -6.43
CA SER A 67 16.93 -1.52 -5.13
C SER A 67 16.20 -0.80 -3.99
N PHE A 68 16.00 0.52 -4.11
CA PHE A 68 15.26 1.38 -3.18
C PHE A 68 14.41 2.40 -3.93
#